data_AF-A0A2W6U2D4-F1
#
_entry.id   AF-A0A2W6U2D4-F1
#
_cell.length_a   1.000
_cell.length_b   1.000
_cell.length_c   1.000
_cell.angle_alpha   90.00
_cell.angle_beta   90.00
_cell.angle_gamma   90.00
#
_symmetry.space_group_name_H-M   'P 1'
#
loop_
_entity.id
_entity.type
_entity.pdbx_description
1 polymer ?
#
loop_
_entity_poly.entity_id
_entity_poly.type
_entity_poly.pdbx_seq_one_letter_code
_entity_poly.pdbx_strand_id
1 'polypeptide(L)'
;MLAIAVLCAIAALLLWHPLPLLFAAFFCIVALSDRGAGRNIAAAVTAYDVGRPTPCEVVIELREWSDVVTCHAKIVQGEAVVWTFAFVPQGWHPLAGRYVGSVWSKGSNGAPVLATIDGGALIPRRDPVRL
;
A
#
# COMPACT_ATOMS: atom_id res chain seq x y z
N MET A 1 -5.75 -16.07 -7.02
CA MET A 1 -4.54 -16.84 -6.67
C MET A 1 -4.80 -17.99 -5.69
N LEU A 2 -5.64 -17.83 -4.65
CA LEU A 2 -5.91 -18.91 -3.68
C LEU A 2 -6.50 -20.19 -4.30
N ALA A 3 -7.45 -20.07 -5.23
CA ALA A 3 -8.04 -21.22 -5.92
C ALA A 3 -7.01 -22.03 -6.73
N ILE A 4 -6.03 -21.34 -7.34
CA ILE A 4 -4.93 -21.97 -8.08
C ILE A 4 -4.00 -22.70 -7.11
N ALA A 5 -3.70 -22.12 -5.95
CA ALA A 5 -2.91 -22.78 -4.91
C ALA A 5 -3.55 -24.10 -4.44
N VAL A 6 -4.88 -24.10 -4.23
CA VAL A 6 -5.64 -25.30 -3.84
C VAL A 6 -5.60 -26.36 -4.94
N LEU A 7 -5.80 -25.97 -6.21
CA LEU A 7 -5.70 -26.88 -7.35
C LEU A 7 -4.31 -27.53 -7.47
N CYS A 8 -3.24 -26.75 -7.26
CA CYS A 8 -1.88 -27.26 -7.26
C CYS A 8 -1.60 -28.24 -6.10
N ALA A 9 -2.17 -28.00 -4.92
CA ALA A 9 -2.06 -28.92 -3.79
C ALA A 9 -2.78 -30.26 -4.06
N ILE A 10 -3.97 -30.22 -4.66
CA ILE A 10 -4.70 -31.41 -5.09
C ILE A 10 -3.91 -32.16 -6.17
N ALA A 11 -3.35 -31.45 -7.15
CA ALA A 11 -2.50 -32.05 -8.18
C ALA A 11 -1.24 -32.71 -7.59
N ALA A 12 -0.63 -32.13 -6.55
CA ALA A 12 0.52 -32.74 -5.86
C ALA A 12 0.15 -34.10 -5.23
N LEU A 13 -1.03 -34.19 -4.62
CA LEU A 13 -1.54 -35.42 -4.02
C LEU A 13 -1.85 -36.49 -5.07
N LEU A 14 -2.43 -36.10 -6.21
CA LEU A 14 -2.79 -37.03 -7.30
C LEU A 14 -1.59 -37.52 -8.10
N LEU A 15 -0.61 -36.64 -8.35
CA LEU A 15 0.57 -36.93 -9.18
C LEU A 15 1.75 -37.48 -8.37
N TRP A 16 1.67 -37.45 -7.02
CA TRP A 16 2.78 -37.80 -6.12
C TRP A 16 4.10 -37.12 -6.49
N HIS A 17 4.00 -35.88 -6.96
CA HIS A 17 5.14 -35.10 -7.42
C HIS A 17 5.29 -33.84 -6.57
N PRO A 18 6.51 -33.44 -6.16
CA PRO A 18 6.72 -32.28 -5.27
C PRO A 18 6.56 -30.92 -5.97
N LEU A 19 6.73 -30.85 -7.30
CA LEU A 19 6.65 -29.60 -8.07
C LEU A 19 5.31 -28.84 -7.90
N PRO A 20 4.12 -29.47 -8.01
CA PRO A 20 2.86 -28.78 -7.76
C PRO A 20 2.73 -28.23 -6.32
N LEU A 21 3.35 -28.85 -5.33
CA LEU A 21 3.39 -28.34 -3.95
C LEU A 21 4.20 -27.03 -3.84
N LEU A 22 5.32 -26.91 -4.58
CA LEU A 22 6.08 -25.66 -4.67
C LEU A 22 5.25 -24.53 -5.29
N PHE A 23 4.50 -24.82 -6.35
CA PHE A 23 3.60 -23.84 -6.95
C PHE A 23 2.45 -23.46 -6.01
N ALA A 24 1.88 -24.43 -5.28
CA ALA A 24 0.85 -24.16 -4.28
C ALA A 24 1.37 -23.20 -3.18
N ALA A 25 2.57 -23.45 -2.67
CA ALA A 25 3.21 -22.58 -1.68
C ALA A 25 3.46 -21.17 -2.25
N PHE A 26 4.00 -21.07 -3.47
CA PHE A 26 4.22 -19.80 -4.14
C PHE A 26 2.91 -19.01 -4.31
N PHE A 27 1.87 -19.62 -4.87
CA PHE A 27 0.59 -18.95 -5.08
C PHE A 27 -0.13 -18.59 -3.77
N CYS A 28 0.09 -19.36 -2.70
CA CYS A 28 -0.40 -19.02 -1.37
C CYS A 28 0.26 -17.74 -0.85
N ILE A 29 1.60 -17.64 -0.93
CA ILE A 29 2.35 -16.44 -0.51
C ILE A 29 1.94 -15.21 -1.34
N VAL A 30 1.79 -15.39 -2.66
CA VAL A 30 1.31 -14.31 -3.55
C VAL A 30 -0.11 -13.89 -3.18
N ALA A 31 -1.02 -14.84 -2.95
CA ALA A 31 -2.40 -14.53 -2.56
C ALA A 31 -2.50 -13.78 -1.23
N LEU A 32 -1.65 -14.15 -0.25
CA LEU A 32 -1.58 -13.46 1.04
C LEU A 32 -1.01 -12.04 0.88
N SER A 33 -0.01 -11.87 0.02
CA SER A 33 0.60 -10.57 -0.26
C SER A 33 -0.36 -9.64 -1.01
N ASP A 34 -1.09 -10.18 -2.00
CA ASP A 34 -2.11 -9.48 -2.79
C ASP A 34 -3.29 -9.03 -1.92
N ARG A 35 -3.70 -9.83 -0.93
CA ARG A 35 -4.75 -9.45 0.03
C ARG A 35 -4.43 -8.15 0.78
N GLY A 36 -3.16 -7.88 1.06
CA GLY A 36 -2.73 -6.66 1.74
C GLY A 36 -2.63 -5.48 0.78
N ALA A 37 -1.78 -5.62 -0.25
CA ALA A 37 -1.48 -4.51 -1.17
C ALA A 37 -2.64 -4.21 -2.12
N GLY A 38 -3.26 -5.25 -2.70
CA GLY A 38 -4.36 -5.13 -3.65
C GLY A 38 -5.60 -4.48 -3.03
N ARG A 39 -5.91 -4.76 -1.76
CA ARG A 39 -7.02 -4.12 -1.04
C ARG A 39 -6.80 -2.61 -0.91
N ASN A 40 -5.59 -2.18 -0.58
CA ASN A 40 -5.28 -0.77 -0.38
C ASN A 40 -5.24 -0.02 -1.71
N ILE A 41 -4.75 -0.65 -2.78
CA ILE A 41 -4.79 -0.08 -4.14
C ILE A 41 -6.24 0.06 -4.62
N ALA A 42 -7.07 -0.98 -4.49
CA ALA A 42 -8.48 -0.92 -4.88
C ALA A 42 -9.25 0.15 -4.09
N ALA A 43 -8.96 0.28 -2.78
CA ALA A 43 -9.53 1.34 -1.95
C ALA A 43 -9.06 2.74 -2.40
N ALA A 44 -7.79 2.89 -2.76
CA ALA A 44 -7.24 4.14 -3.28
C ALA A 44 -7.88 4.54 -4.63
N VAL A 45 -8.03 3.61 -5.57
CA VAL A 45 -8.70 3.84 -6.85
C VAL A 45 -10.16 4.24 -6.63
N THR A 46 -10.88 3.48 -5.80
CA THR A 46 -12.28 3.80 -5.47
C THR A 46 -12.37 5.19 -4.85
N ALA A 47 -11.50 5.50 -3.89
CA ALA A 47 -11.49 6.82 -3.25
C ALA A 47 -11.15 7.95 -4.23
N TYR A 48 -10.26 7.71 -5.19
CA TYR A 48 -9.94 8.66 -6.24
C TYR A 48 -11.14 8.92 -7.17
N ASP A 49 -11.85 7.86 -7.56
CA ASP A 49 -12.98 7.95 -8.51
C ASP A 49 -14.23 8.60 -7.90
N VAL A 50 -14.54 8.31 -6.63
CA VAL A 50 -15.80 8.77 -6.01
C VAL A 50 -15.62 9.73 -4.84
N GLY A 51 -14.41 9.85 -4.29
CA GLY A 51 -14.12 10.66 -3.11
C GLY A 51 -13.79 12.11 -3.45
N ARG A 52 -13.94 12.99 -2.45
CA ARG A 52 -13.47 14.38 -2.55
C ARG A 52 -12.06 14.49 -1.95
N PRO A 53 -11.08 15.01 -2.70
CA PRO A 53 -9.77 15.30 -2.14
C PRO A 53 -9.88 16.40 -1.10
N THR A 54 -9.12 16.27 -0.02
CA THR A 54 -8.88 17.34 0.95
C THR A 54 -7.47 17.88 0.74
N PRO A 55 -7.29 19.19 0.52
CA PRO A 55 -5.96 19.78 0.46
C PRO A 55 -5.18 19.53 1.75
N CYS A 56 -3.92 19.15 1.64
CA CYS A 56 -3.06 18.90 2.79
C CYS A 56 -1.60 19.17 2.45
N GLU A 57 -0.77 19.22 3.49
CA GLU A 57 0.68 19.15 3.32
C GLU A 57 1.14 17.72 3.63
N VAL A 58 2.01 17.18 2.78
CA VAL A 58 2.57 15.84 2.90
C VAL A 58 4.06 15.97 3.17
N VAL A 59 4.51 15.41 4.29
CA VAL A 59 5.94 15.30 4.60
C VAL A 59 6.40 13.90 4.23
N ILE A 60 7.38 13.81 3.34
CA ILE A 60 8.04 12.55 3.00
C ILE A 60 9.32 12.42 3.81
N GLU A 61 9.45 11.30 4.51
CA GLU A 61 10.65 10.88 5.22
C GLU A 61 11.19 9.60 4.57
N LEU A 62 12.46 9.63 4.19
CA LEU A 62 13.20 8.44 3.77
C LEU A 62 13.95 7.91 5.00
N ARG A 63 13.73 6.64 5.33
CA ARG A 63 14.44 5.95 6.42
C ARG A 63 15.26 4.83 5.84
N GLU A 64 16.57 4.94 5.97
CA GLU A 64 17.54 3.94 5.53
C GLU A 64 17.87 3.00 6.69
N TRP A 65 17.74 1.69 6.46
CA TRP A 65 18.16 0.67 7.39
C TRP A 65 19.00 -0.38 6.65
N SER A 66 20.31 -0.38 6.94
CA SER A 66 21.32 -1.11 6.18
C SER A 66 21.22 -0.76 4.69
N ASP A 67 20.67 -1.67 3.89
CA ASP A 67 20.68 -1.59 2.43
C ASP A 67 19.27 -1.30 1.88
N VAL A 68 18.31 -1.04 2.78
CA VAL A 68 16.90 -0.85 2.45
C VAL A 68 16.45 0.56 2.82
N VAL A 69 16.02 1.31 1.80
CA VAL A 69 15.35 2.59 1.99
C VAL A 69 13.84 2.36 2.07
N THR A 70 13.23 2.82 3.17
CA THR A 70 11.78 2.81 3.36
C THR A 70 11.22 4.22 3.29
N CYS A 71 10.11 4.39 2.57
CA CYS A 71 9.45 5.67 2.38
C CYS A 71 8.27 5.78 3.35
N HIS A 72 8.22 6.89 4.09
CA HIS A 72 7.16 7.20 5.04
C HIS A 72 6.56 8.55 4.66
N ALA A 73 5.24 8.65 4.77
CA ALA A 73 4.49 9.87 4.58
C ALA A 73 3.84 10.29 5.91
N LYS A 74 3.78 11.60 6.12
CA LYS A 74 3.01 12.22 7.19
C LYS A 74 2.03 13.20 6.57
N ILE A 75 0.75 13.07 6.91
CA ILE A 75 -0.30 13.99 6.46
C ILE A 75 -0.46 15.08 7.52
N VAL A 76 -0.27 16.33 7.10
CA VAL A 76 -0.41 17.52 7.91
C VAL A 76 -1.66 18.27 7.46
N GLN A 77 -2.54 18.56 8.42
CA GLN A 77 -3.72 19.39 8.21
C GLN A 77 -3.68 20.54 9.23
N GLY A 78 -3.57 21.77 8.74
CA GLY A 78 -3.26 22.92 9.60
C GLY A 78 -1.84 22.80 10.19
N GLU A 79 -1.71 22.97 11.50
CA GLU A 79 -0.41 22.86 12.21
C GLU A 79 -0.13 21.46 12.78
N ALA A 80 -1.08 20.52 12.67
CA ALA A 80 -0.97 19.20 13.29
C ALA A 80 -0.65 18.10 12.25
N VAL A 81 0.29 17.21 12.61
CA VAL A 81 0.44 15.93 11.91
C VAL A 81 -0.68 15.02 12.37
N VAL A 82 -1.56 14.62 11.45
CA VAL A 82 -2.76 13.84 11.79
C VAL A 82 -2.51 12.34 11.60
N TRP A 83 -1.75 11.98 10.57
CA TRP A 83 -1.55 10.59 10.17
C TRP A 83 -0.13 10.33 9.68
N THR A 84 0.36 9.12 9.91
CA THR A 84 1.61 8.62 9.33
C THR A 84 1.42 7.23 8.73
N PHE A 85 2.06 6.96 7.60
CA PHE A 85 2.05 5.64 6.97
C PHE A 85 3.29 5.40 6.11
N ALA A 86 3.68 4.13 5.97
CA ALA A 86 4.67 3.71 5.00
C ALA A 86 4.01 3.47 3.63
N PHE A 87 4.70 3.85 2.55
CA PHE A 87 4.24 3.62 1.18
C PHE A 87 5.37 3.09 0.30
N VAL A 88 5.00 2.49 -0.83
CA VAL A 88 5.94 2.01 -1.85
C VAL A 88 5.75 2.87 -3.11
N PRO A 89 6.77 3.62 -3.57
CA PRO A 89 6.66 4.42 -4.78
C PRO A 89 6.38 3.55 -6.01
N GLN A 90 5.42 3.96 -6.83
CA GLN A 90 5.00 3.23 -8.03
C GLN A 90 5.53 3.95 -9.27
N GLY A 91 6.76 3.64 -9.68
CA GLY A 91 7.36 4.20 -10.90
C GLY A 91 7.97 5.61 -10.75
N TRP A 92 8.17 6.09 -9.52
CA TRP A 92 8.81 7.39 -9.24
C TRP A 92 9.74 7.29 -8.02
N HIS A 93 10.67 8.24 -7.89
CA HIS A 93 11.65 8.28 -6.81
C HIS A 93 11.35 9.47 -5.87
N PRO A 94 10.76 9.23 -4.69
CA PRO A 94 10.44 10.30 -3.76
C PRO A 94 11.70 10.90 -3.16
N LEU A 95 11.71 12.22 -3.01
CA LEU A 95 12.71 12.94 -2.25
C LEU A 95 12.14 13.33 -0.88
N ALA A 96 12.97 13.26 0.16
CA ALA A 96 12.57 13.73 1.48
C ALA A 96 12.26 15.23 1.44
N GLY A 97 11.15 15.64 2.04
CA GLY A 97 10.71 17.03 1.96
C GLY A 97 9.25 17.24 2.33
N ARG A 98 8.82 18.50 2.24
CA ARG A 98 7.44 18.96 2.43
C ARG A 98 6.84 19.30 1.08
N TYR A 99 5.65 18.78 0.82
CA TYR A 99 4.96 18.93 -0.45
C TYR A 99 3.52 19.34 -0.23
N VAL A 100 3.02 20.22 -1.10
CA VAL A 100 1.59 20.47 -1.20
C VAL A 100 0.94 19.29 -1.92
N GLY A 101 -0.14 18.79 -1.37
CA GLY A 101 -0.80 17.60 -1.87
C GLY A 101 -2.29 17.55 -1.60
N SER A 102 -2.88 16.43 -1.96
CA SER A 102 -4.27 16.12 -1.67
C SER A 102 -4.37 14.75 -1.02
N VAL A 103 -5.31 14.60 -0.10
CA VAL A 103 -5.58 13.34 0.59
C VAL A 103 -7.02 12.93 0.43
N TRP A 104 -7.24 11.65 0.19
CA TRP A 104 -8.53 10.99 0.24
C TRP A 104 -8.55 10.09 1.47
N SER A 105 -9.58 10.25 2.28
CA SER A 105 -9.73 9.56 3.55
C SER A 105 -10.99 8.70 3.59
N LYS A 106 -11.01 7.69 4.46
CA LYS A 106 -12.18 6.86 4.71
C LYS A 106 -13.24 7.66 5.51
N GLY A 107 -13.96 8.55 4.83
CA GLY A 107 -14.85 9.54 5.45
C GLY A 107 -14.13 10.85 5.79
N SER A 108 -14.87 11.83 6.32
CA SER A 108 -14.40 13.22 6.48
C SER A 108 -13.17 13.39 7.39
N ASN A 109 -12.99 12.55 8.40
CA ASN A 109 -11.84 12.54 9.31
C ASN A 109 -11.19 11.15 9.46
N GLY A 110 -11.40 10.28 8.46
CA GLY A 110 -10.90 8.92 8.49
C GLY A 110 -9.41 8.81 8.21
N ALA A 111 -8.88 7.59 8.35
CA ALA A 111 -7.53 7.27 7.94
C ALA A 111 -7.35 7.54 6.43
N PRO A 112 -6.19 8.06 5.99
CA PRO A 112 -5.89 8.29 4.59
C PRO A 112 -5.85 6.95 3.84
N VAL A 113 -6.54 6.89 2.71
CA VAL A 113 -6.50 5.74 1.79
C VAL A 113 -5.65 6.02 0.56
N LEU A 114 -5.51 7.29 0.20
CA LEU A 114 -4.64 7.77 -0.87
C LEU A 114 -4.19 9.19 -0.53
N ALA A 115 -2.92 9.49 -0.77
CA ALA A 115 -2.46 10.86 -0.90
C ALA A 115 -1.75 11.06 -2.24
N THR A 116 -1.75 12.27 -2.76
CA THR A 116 -1.01 12.65 -3.96
C THR A 116 -0.20 13.90 -3.69
N ILE A 117 0.98 13.97 -4.31
CA ILE A 117 1.79 15.18 -4.39
C ILE A 117 2.16 15.41 -5.85
N ASP A 118 2.73 16.57 -6.15
CA ASP A 118 3.40 16.79 -7.41
C ASP A 118 4.63 15.87 -7.50
N GLY A 119 4.54 14.83 -8.33
CA GLY A 119 5.55 13.77 -8.45
C GLY A 119 5.03 12.35 -8.26
N GLY A 120 3.86 12.14 -7.61
CA GLY A 120 3.25 10.81 -7.59
C GLY A 120 2.20 10.55 -6.52
N ALA A 121 1.65 9.33 -6.58
CA ALA A 121 0.68 8.82 -5.62
C ALA A 121 1.35 8.10 -4.45
N LEU A 122 0.80 8.28 -3.26
CA LEU A 122 1.19 7.66 -2.01
C LEU A 122 0.02 6.79 -1.51
N ILE A 123 0.14 5.48 -1.70
CA ILE A 123 -0.85 4.51 -1.22
C ILE A 123 -0.27 3.84 0.03
N PRO A 124 -0.98 3.86 1.17
CA PRO A 124 -0.52 3.19 2.38
C PRO A 124 -0.30 1.70 2.16
N ARG A 125 0.88 1.20 2.51
CA ARG A 125 1.19 -0.25 2.49
C ARG A 125 0.44 -1.00 3.60
N ARG A 126 0.16 -0.32 4.70
CA ARG A 126 -0.57 -0.80 5.88
C ARG A 126 -1.54 0.29 6.33
N ASP A 127 -2.42 -0.06 7.27
CA ASP A 127 -3.35 0.91 7.86
C ASP A 127 -2.55 2.08 8.49
N PRO A 128 -2.89 3.34 8.16
CA PRO A 128 -2.23 4.51 8.73
C PRO A 128 -2.39 4.61 10.24
N VAL A 129 -1.39 5.18 10.90
CA VAL A 129 -1.39 5.41 12.35
C VAL A 129 -1.70 6.88 12.62
N ARG A 130 -2.63 7.12 13.55
CA ARG A 130 -2.97 8.46 14.01
C ARG A 130 -1.93 8.93 15.04
N LEU A 131 -1.48 10.17 14.93
CA LEU A 131 -0.60 10.82 15.90
C LEU A 131 -1.39 11.71 16.87
#